data_AF-A0A9P3AJW0-F1
#
_entry.id   AF-A0A9P3AJW0-F1
#
_cell.length_a   1.000
_cell.length_b   1.000
_cell.length_c   1.000
_cell.angle_alpha   90.00
_cell.angle_beta   90.00
_cell.angle_gamma   90.00
#
_symmetry.space_group_name_H-M   'P 1'
#
loop_
_entity.id
_entity.type
_entity.pdbx_description
1 polymer ?
#
loop_
_entity_poly.entity_id
_entity_poly.type
_entity_poly.pdbx_seq_one_letter_code
_entity_poly.pdbx_strand_id
1 'polypeptide(L)'
;MSDYANFTMYVCMDSDSGLLFRHVLNKEESCHLSDYQDMGLIYMRLSGAIRTSPDFAKPAMEYFQNAMRRKGFQEDEIRVLLHAESWEERMLFSWYAVREQARASSTVIDYNRYQNYWPNLDFCNEGWGKDPYVLMAL
;
A
#
# COMPACT_ATOMS: atom_id res chain seq x y z
N MET A 1 17.18 -11.08 -2.94
CA MET A 1 16.84 -10.27 -1.75
C MET A 1 16.62 -8.86 -2.26
N SER A 2 15.37 -8.42 -2.36
CA SER A 2 15.03 -7.07 -2.84
C SER A 2 15.40 -6.06 -1.75
N ASP A 3 16.08 -4.98 -2.14
CA ASP A 3 16.55 -3.87 -1.31
C ASP A 3 15.39 -3.08 -0.69
N TYR A 4 14.74 -3.62 0.34
CA TYR A 4 13.86 -2.86 1.24
C TYR A 4 14.65 -1.90 2.18
N ALA A 5 15.81 -1.41 1.73
CA ALA A 5 16.95 -1.04 2.55
C ALA A 5 16.80 0.20 3.47
N ASN A 6 15.63 0.85 3.57
CA ASN A 6 15.45 2.04 4.41
C ASN A 6 14.10 2.15 5.13
N PHE A 7 13.38 1.05 5.30
CA PHE A 7 12.09 1.05 6.00
C PHE A 7 12.07 0.00 7.11
N THR A 8 12.33 0.42 8.34
CA THR A 8 12.10 -0.42 9.53
C THR A 8 10.78 -0.03 10.15
N MET A 9 9.86 -0.99 10.29
CA MET A 9 8.56 -0.78 10.90
C MET A 9 8.44 -1.59 12.19
N TYR A 10 8.09 -0.88 13.25
CA TYR A 10 7.73 -1.43 14.55
C TYR A 10 6.21 -1.47 14.64
N VAL A 11 5.71 -2.63 15.06
CA VAL A 11 4.28 -2.88 15.25
C VAL A 11 4.06 -3.29 16.69
N CYS A 12 3.18 -2.59 17.39
CA CYS A 12 2.72 -2.95 18.71
C CYS A 12 1.21 -2.74 18.84
N MET A 13 0.62 -3.37 19.85
CA MET A 13 -0.75 -3.11 20.26
C MET A 13 -0.74 -1.95 21.27
N ASP A 14 -1.64 -1.00 21.07
CA ASP A 14 -2.00 -0.02 22.11
C ASP A 14 -2.82 -0.69 23.22
N SER A 15 -2.82 -0.06 24.38
CA SER A 15 -3.70 -0.34 25.52
C SER A 15 -5.19 -0.46 25.16
N ASP A 16 -5.64 0.28 24.14
CA ASP A 16 -7.02 0.22 23.60
C ASP A 16 -7.19 -0.84 22.50
N SER A 17 -6.25 -1.79 22.36
CA SER A 17 -6.22 -2.86 21.34
C SER A 17 -6.06 -2.40 19.87
N GLY A 18 -5.65 -1.14 19.63
CA GLY A 18 -5.35 -0.64 18.30
C GLY A 18 -3.93 -1.00 17.83
N LEU A 19 -3.72 -1.19 16.53
CA LEU A 19 -2.36 -1.32 15.98
C LEU A 19 -1.67 0.04 15.93
N LEU A 20 -0.49 0.09 16.52
CA LEU A 20 0.43 1.23 16.42
C LEU A 20 1.56 0.88 15.46
N PHE A 21 1.73 1.72 14.45
CA PHE A 21 2.80 1.61 13.46
C PHE A 21 3.78 2.75 13.66
N ARG A 22 5.05 2.42 13.90
CA ARG A 22 6.14 3.39 13.87
C ARG A 22 7.16 2.95 12.85
N HIS A 23 7.53 3.84 11.94
CA HIS A 23 8.64 3.61 11.03
C HIS A 23 9.73 4.67 11.23
N VAL A 24 10.95 4.32 10.85
CA VAL A 24 12.07 5.26 10.74
C VAL A 24 12.41 5.36 9.27
N LEU A 25 12.42 6.60 8.75
CA LEU A 25 12.66 6.90 7.34
C LEU A 25 13.91 7.76 7.20
N ASN A 26 14.65 7.52 6.12
CA ASN A 26 15.78 8.36 5.69
C ASN A 26 15.37 9.36 4.60
N LYS A 27 14.10 9.33 4.16
CA LYS A 27 13.52 10.12 3.07
C LYS A 27 12.20 10.74 3.53
N GLU A 28 11.73 11.75 2.81
CA GLU A 28 10.42 12.34 3.04
C GLU A 28 9.27 11.36 2.68
N GLU A 29 8.12 11.57 3.30
CA GLU A 29 6.90 10.78 3.11
C GLU A 29 6.27 11.00 1.73
N SER A 30 6.22 9.97 0.89
CA SER A 30 5.49 10.04 -0.40
C SER A 30 3.99 9.79 -0.26
N CYS A 31 3.53 9.25 0.87
CA CYS A 31 2.13 8.88 1.08
C CYS A 31 1.18 10.10 0.97
N HIS A 32 1.69 11.30 1.22
CA HIS A 32 0.94 12.55 1.10
C HIS A 32 0.87 13.09 -0.34
N LEU A 33 1.64 12.52 -1.27
CA LEU A 33 1.74 13.00 -2.65
C LEU A 33 0.76 12.31 -3.60
N SER A 34 0.26 11.12 -3.23
CA SER A 34 -0.70 10.37 -4.03
C SER A 34 -1.39 9.28 -3.21
N ASP A 35 -2.68 9.07 -3.46
CA ASP A 35 -3.43 7.93 -2.89
C ASP A 35 -2.77 6.59 -3.21
N TYR A 36 -2.08 6.46 -4.35
CA TYR A 36 -1.35 5.24 -4.69
C TYR A 36 -0.18 5.01 -3.72
N GLN A 37 0.57 6.05 -3.35
CA GLN A 37 1.65 5.90 -2.38
C GLN A 37 1.12 5.62 -0.97
N ASP A 38 0.00 6.24 -0.59
CA ASP A 38 -0.64 5.95 0.68
C ASP A 38 -1.14 4.51 0.77
N MET A 39 -1.72 3.98 -0.32
CA MET A 39 -2.09 2.56 -0.41
C MET A 39 -0.87 1.65 -0.24
N GLY A 40 0.27 1.98 -0.85
CA GLY A 40 1.53 1.27 -0.63
C GLY A 40 1.91 1.19 0.85
N LEU A 41 1.86 2.34 1.55
CA LEU A 41 2.15 2.39 2.99
C LEU A 41 1.16 1.54 3.81
N ILE A 42 -0.13 1.56 3.46
CA ILE A 42 -1.15 0.74 4.11
C ILE A 42 -0.86 -0.76 3.94
N TYR A 43 -0.45 -1.21 2.74
CA TYR A 43 -0.03 -2.60 2.53
C TYR A 43 1.24 -2.96 3.29
N MET A 44 2.22 -2.07 3.34
CA MET A 44 3.43 -2.30 4.15
C MET A 44 3.09 -2.49 5.62
N ARG A 45 2.16 -1.69 6.15
CA ARG A 45 1.63 -1.82 7.51
C ARG A 45 0.94 -3.15 7.74
N LEU A 46 0.02 -3.55 6.85
CA LEU A 46 -0.65 -4.85 6.88
C LEU A 46 0.36 -6.01 6.89
N SER A 47 1.27 -6.03 5.91
CA SER A 47 2.27 -7.09 5.76
C SER A 47 3.25 -7.14 6.92
N GLY A 48 3.69 -5.99 7.43
CA GLY A 48 4.61 -6.00 8.57
C GLY A 48 3.94 -6.38 9.88
N ALA A 49 2.67 -6.04 10.10
CA ALA A 49 1.92 -6.54 11.26
C ALA A 49 1.82 -8.06 11.26
N ILE A 50 1.36 -8.65 10.14
CA ILE A 50 1.26 -10.11 9.97
C ILE A 50 2.63 -10.79 10.14
N ARG A 51 3.70 -10.17 9.63
CA ARG A 51 5.07 -10.68 9.79
C ARG A 51 5.59 -10.58 11.23
N THR A 52 5.17 -9.56 11.98
CA THR A 52 5.56 -9.40 13.39
C THR A 52 4.91 -10.47 14.26
N SER A 53 3.62 -10.74 14.09
CA SER A 53 2.92 -11.83 14.76
C SER A 53 1.66 -12.23 13.99
N PRO A 54 1.37 -13.55 13.83
CA PRO A 54 0.09 -14.02 13.31
C PRO A 54 -1.12 -13.48 14.08
N ASP A 55 -0.97 -13.19 15.38
CA ASP A 55 -2.05 -12.64 16.22
C ASP A 55 -2.48 -11.23 15.76
N PHE A 56 -1.63 -10.52 15.02
CA PHE A 56 -1.95 -9.21 14.46
C PHE A 56 -2.71 -9.29 13.14
N ALA A 57 -2.92 -10.48 12.56
CA ALA A 57 -3.58 -10.61 11.27
C ALA A 57 -4.97 -9.99 11.25
N LYS A 58 -5.83 -10.34 12.21
CA LYS A 58 -7.20 -9.80 12.28
C LYS A 58 -7.21 -8.28 12.51
N PRO A 59 -6.51 -7.72 13.53
CA PRO A 59 -6.39 -6.27 13.70
C PRO A 59 -5.80 -5.54 12.47
N ALA A 60 -4.86 -6.16 11.76
CA ALA A 60 -4.23 -5.55 10.59
C ALA A 60 -5.18 -5.49 9.39
N MET A 61 -5.97 -6.54 9.19
CA MET A 61 -7.04 -6.56 8.19
C MET A 61 -8.12 -5.51 8.52
N GLU A 62 -8.52 -5.39 9.78
CA GLU A 62 -9.47 -4.35 10.23
C GLU A 62 -8.91 -2.93 10.02
N TYR A 63 -7.63 -2.71 10.34
CA TYR A 63 -6.92 -1.47 10.05
C TYR A 63 -6.96 -1.14 8.55
N PHE A 64 -6.62 -2.13 7.70
CA PHE A 64 -6.62 -1.98 6.24
C PHE A 64 -8.01 -1.58 5.72
N GLN A 65 -9.04 -2.33 6.09
CA GLN A 65 -10.43 -2.07 5.68
C GLN A 65 -10.88 -0.67 6.10
N ASN A 66 -10.60 -0.28 7.35
CA ASN A 66 -10.96 1.06 7.84
C ASN A 66 -10.19 2.18 7.12
N ALA A 67 -8.92 1.95 6.76
CA ALA A 67 -8.15 2.90 5.98
C ALA A 67 -8.74 3.10 4.58
N MET A 68 -9.14 2.01 3.91
CA MET A 68 -9.75 2.09 2.58
C MET A 68 -11.16 2.71 2.62
N ARG A 69 -11.98 2.39 3.62
CA ARG A 69 -13.30 3.06 3.81
C ARG A 69 -13.18 4.57 3.95
N ARG A 70 -12.20 5.04 4.73
CA ARG A 70 -11.94 6.49 4.89
C ARG A 70 -11.52 7.17 3.60
N LYS A 71 -10.96 6.42 2.64
CA LYS A 71 -10.63 6.89 1.30
C LYS A 71 -11.81 6.83 0.32
N GLY A 72 -12.94 6.25 0.73
CA GLY A 72 -14.15 6.16 -0.09
C GLY A 72 -14.27 4.89 -0.94
N PHE A 73 -13.40 3.90 -0.74
CA PHE A 73 -13.52 2.60 -1.41
C PHE A 73 -14.77 1.84 -0.92
N GLN A 74 -15.43 1.15 -1.84
CA GLN A 74 -16.58 0.29 -1.59
C GLN A 74 -16.13 -1.08 -1.07
N GLU A 75 -17.02 -1.81 -0.38
CA GLU A 75 -16.67 -3.10 0.23
C GLU A 75 -16.16 -4.14 -0.78
N ASP A 76 -16.70 -4.17 -2.00
CA ASP A 76 -16.23 -5.08 -3.05
C ASP A 76 -14.80 -4.73 -3.51
N GLU A 77 -14.47 -3.44 -3.67
CA GLU A 77 -13.12 -2.97 -3.99
C GLU A 77 -12.14 -3.32 -2.86
N ILE A 78 -12.55 -3.09 -1.61
CA ILE A 78 -11.76 -3.43 -0.42
C ILE A 78 -11.48 -4.92 -0.36
N ARG A 79 -12.48 -5.76 -0.68
CA ARG A 79 -12.34 -7.22 -0.72
C ARG A 79 -11.27 -7.59 -1.75
N VAL A 80 -11.34 -7.08 -2.97
CA VAL A 80 -10.34 -7.42 -4.00
C VAL A 80 -8.94 -6.96 -3.60
N LEU A 81 -8.81 -5.73 -3.09
CA LEU A 81 -7.53 -5.22 -2.60
C LEU A 81 -6.96 -6.08 -1.47
N LEU A 82 -7.79 -6.55 -0.53
CA LEU A 82 -7.35 -7.37 0.60
C LEU A 82 -6.96 -8.80 0.18
N HIS A 83 -7.62 -9.34 -0.84
CA HIS A 83 -7.36 -10.68 -1.37
C HIS A 83 -6.19 -10.76 -2.35
N ALA A 84 -5.54 -9.64 -2.69
CA ALA A 84 -4.32 -9.64 -3.48
C ALA A 84 -3.18 -10.40 -2.76
N GLU A 85 -2.80 -11.55 -3.33
CA GLU A 85 -1.90 -12.53 -2.72
C GLU A 85 -0.44 -12.14 -2.92
N SER A 86 -0.13 -11.50 -4.05
CA SER A 86 1.22 -11.07 -4.42
C SER A 86 1.39 -9.55 -4.33
N TRP A 87 2.64 -9.10 -4.26
CA TRP A 87 2.93 -7.67 -4.31
C TRP A 87 2.60 -7.07 -5.69
N GLU A 88 2.80 -7.86 -6.73
CA GLU A 88 2.47 -7.54 -8.11
C GLU A 88 0.97 -7.28 -8.25
N GLU A 89 0.12 -8.17 -7.71
CA GLU A 89 -1.33 -7.97 -7.67
C GLU A 89 -1.71 -6.74 -6.86
N ARG A 90 -1.10 -6.53 -5.69
CA ARG A 90 -1.38 -5.34 -4.86
C ARG A 90 -1.05 -4.05 -5.58
N MET A 91 0.11 -3.99 -6.24
CA MET A 91 0.52 -2.85 -7.04
C MET A 91 -0.46 -2.61 -8.19
N LEU A 92 -0.86 -3.67 -8.88
CA LEU A 92 -1.73 -3.60 -10.06
C LEU A 92 -3.17 -3.22 -9.68
N PHE A 93 -3.80 -3.92 -8.75
CA PHE A 93 -5.17 -3.62 -8.31
C PHE A 93 -5.26 -2.23 -7.69
N SER A 94 -4.28 -1.83 -6.88
CA SER A 94 -4.25 -0.46 -6.35
C SER A 94 -4.11 0.58 -7.46
N TRP A 95 -3.38 0.27 -8.53
CA TRP A 95 -3.19 1.19 -9.65
C TRP A 95 -4.51 1.45 -10.38
N TYR A 96 -5.32 0.41 -10.59
CA TYR A 96 -6.65 0.56 -11.19
C TYR A 96 -7.69 1.15 -10.24
N ALA A 97 -7.55 0.89 -8.94
CA ALA A 97 -8.49 1.39 -7.93
C ALA A 97 -8.37 2.91 -7.71
N VAL A 98 -7.18 3.49 -7.92
CA VAL A 98 -6.99 4.94 -7.77
C VAL A 98 -7.34 5.73 -9.05
N ARG A 99 -7.72 6.99 -8.86
CA ARG A 99 -8.03 7.90 -9.96
C ARG A 99 -6.80 8.19 -10.82
N GLU A 100 -7.04 8.58 -12.07
CA GLU A 100 -5.98 8.96 -13.03
C GLU A 100 -5.02 10.02 -12.46
N GLN A 101 -5.54 11.02 -11.73
CA GLN A 101 -4.69 12.04 -11.10
C GLN A 101 -3.70 11.46 -10.08
N ALA A 102 -4.11 10.46 -9.30
CA ALA A 102 -3.22 9.79 -8.34
C ALA A 102 -2.15 8.98 -9.09
N ARG A 103 -2.51 8.32 -10.19
CA ARG A 103 -1.54 7.63 -11.06
C ARG A 103 -0.51 8.61 -11.63
N ALA A 104 -0.97 9.69 -12.24
CA ALA A 104 -0.11 10.74 -12.80
C ALA A 104 0.81 11.37 -11.74
N SER A 105 0.29 11.62 -10.53
CA SER A 105 1.09 12.17 -9.43
C SER A 105 2.15 11.19 -8.95
N SER A 106 1.92 9.87 -9.08
CA SER A 106 2.86 8.84 -8.64
C SER A 106 4.02 8.63 -9.61
N THR A 107 3.83 8.83 -10.91
CA THR A 107 4.89 8.62 -11.91
C THR A 107 5.94 9.72 -11.92
N VAL A 108 5.67 10.86 -11.29
CA VAL A 108 6.56 12.04 -11.28
C VAL A 108 7.25 12.27 -9.94
N ILE A 109 7.07 11.37 -8.96
CA ILE A 109 7.70 11.49 -7.64
C ILE A 109 9.22 11.28 -7.76
N ASP A 110 10.00 12.20 -7.19
CA ASP A 110 11.44 12.03 -7.05
C ASP A 110 11.75 11.08 -5.89
N TYR A 111 11.96 9.80 -6.21
CA TYR A 111 12.29 8.78 -5.22
C TYR A 111 13.72 8.87 -4.67
N ASN A 112 14.55 9.83 -5.10
CA ASN A 112 15.76 10.17 -4.36
C ASN A 112 15.42 10.97 -3.09
N ARG A 113 14.40 11.82 -3.16
CA ARG A 113 13.91 12.65 -2.06
C ARG A 113 12.83 11.95 -1.22
N TYR A 114 11.90 11.28 -1.86
CA TYR A 114 10.73 10.66 -1.23
C TYR A 114 10.85 9.14 -1.14
N GLN A 115 10.31 8.55 -0.07
CA GLN A 115 10.29 7.11 0.14
C GLN A 115 9.29 6.43 -0.83
N ASN A 116 9.68 5.37 -1.53
CA ASN A 116 8.71 4.52 -2.23
C ASN A 116 8.12 3.50 -1.24
N TYR A 117 6.81 3.32 -1.25
CA TYR A 117 6.12 2.31 -0.42
C TYR A 117 5.73 1.04 -1.18
N TRP A 118 6.09 0.97 -2.45
CA TRP A 118 5.97 -0.23 -3.28
C TRP A 118 7.31 -0.98 -3.31
N PRO A 119 7.30 -2.30 -3.57
CA PRO A 119 8.53 -3.10 -3.60
C PRO A 119 9.48 -2.72 -4.74
N ASN A 120 8.97 -2.08 -5.79
CA ASN A 120 9.75 -1.56 -6.91
C ASN A 120 9.03 -0.35 -7.56
N LEU A 121 9.61 0.16 -8.64
CA LEU A 121 9.09 1.29 -9.43
C LEU A 121 8.52 0.85 -10.79
N ASP A 122 8.10 -0.40 -10.92
CA ASP A 122 7.59 -0.92 -12.20
C ASP A 122 6.38 -0.13 -12.70
N PHE A 123 5.61 0.46 -11.78
CA PHE A 123 4.48 1.32 -12.11
C PHE A 123 4.85 2.63 -12.84
N CYS A 124 6.12 3.02 -12.84
CA CYS A 124 6.63 4.15 -13.60
C CYS A 124 6.91 3.81 -15.07
N ASN A 125 6.94 2.52 -15.45
CA ASN A 125 7.25 2.10 -16.81
C ASN A 125 6.12 2.48 -17.78
N GLU A 126 6.51 2.84 -19.00
CA GLU A 126 5.55 3.09 -20.06
C GLU A 126 4.68 1.84 -20.32
N GLY A 127 3.36 2.02 -20.32
CA GLY A 127 2.44 0.91 -20.55
C GLY A 127 1.99 0.17 -19.29
N TRP A 128 2.49 0.54 -18.11
CA TRP A 128 2.01 -0.02 -16.86
C TRP A 128 0.50 0.16 -16.66
N GLY A 129 -0.18 -0.91 -16.24
CA GLY A 129 -1.63 -0.89 -16.03
C GLY A 129 -2.45 -0.59 -17.29
N LYS A 130 -1.90 -0.91 -18.48
CA LYS A 130 -2.66 -0.88 -19.75
C LYS A 130 -3.28 -2.24 -20.11
N ASP A 131 -3.24 -3.23 -19.22
CA ASP A 131 -3.87 -4.53 -19.46
C ASP A 131 -5.40 -4.42 -19.28
N PRO A 132 -6.21 -4.66 -20.34
CA PRO A 132 -7.67 -4.54 -20.26
C PRO A 132 -8.33 -5.68 -19.46
N TYR A 133 -7.63 -6.77 -19.14
CA TYR A 133 -8.24 -7.94 -18.49
C TYR A 133 -8.31 -7.87 -16.96
N VAL A 134 -7.55 -6.96 -16.33
CA VAL A 134 -7.59 -6.77 -14.87
C VAL A 134 -8.94 -6.23 -14.41
N LEU A 135 -9.63 -5.47 -15.26
CA LEU A 135 -10.95 -4.91 -15.00
C LEU A 135 -12.11 -5.93 -15.11
N MET A 136 -11.88 -7.14 -15.61
CA MET A 136 -12.92 -8.19 -15.64
C MET A 136 -12.98 -9.04 -14.36
N ALA A 137 -12.06 -8.80 -13.41
CA ALA A 137 -12.00 -9.48 -12.12
C ALA A 137 -12.34 -8.57 -10.92
N LEU A 138 -12.64 -7.29 -11.17
CA LEU A 138 -13.23 -6.33 -10.22
C LEU A 138 -14.75 -6.25 -10.45
#